data_AF-A0A8J8A6E2-F1
#
_entry.id   AF-A0A8J8A6E2-F1
#
_cell.length_a   1.000
_cell.length_b   1.000
_cell.length_c   1.000
_cell.angle_alpha   90.00
_cell.angle_beta   90.00
_cell.angle_gamma   90.00
#
_symmetry.space_group_name_H-M   'P 1'
#
loop_
_entity.id
_entity.type
_entity.pdbx_description
1 polymer ?
#
loop_
_entity_poly.entity_id
_entity_poly.type
_entity_poly.pdbx_seq_one_letter_code
_entity_poly.pdbx_strand_id
1 'polypeptide(L)'
;MQWLFGSDEDILKLVGRRGSFLSRIGVAVGIRDSDYPVFRELYYEFMERFKSRYSVYTPRRVFASVDVRGILMDGSELKEYMLFLRDFVNDVVNTSGLYVNFVFASFGTSGISLPGKAKPVSVKTFIESTLKSYFAYIPAWTVIHRVGIKRARIYVDSFSTSPETPAWNELCKNNEVYVVPNGDKVNLLISAADLLLGYIGTIIKLRNKKPDISELKSYLKPFGFNDDRFRIYHVGNRDLGHIVYNDPSVKINPLLYRPFPIVYLIPELSSVGLLHGKDERKLVEASPVYEYILRYVEEREGSFKILSFTEDFKHLSAGGVIVSLGEHGRQIAEYLRLLGFPLEHLNARELVSLYGGDSAYE
;
A
#
# COMPACT_ATOMS: atom_id res chain seq x y z
N MET A 1 -16.98 17.30 6.85
CA MET A 1 -16.45 16.12 7.57
C MET A 1 -16.40 14.97 6.59
N GLN A 2 -15.21 14.79 6.04
CA GLN A 2 -14.87 13.77 5.05
C GLN A 2 -14.23 12.57 5.76
N TRP A 3 -14.43 11.36 5.24
CA TRP A 3 -13.69 10.20 5.70
C TRP A 3 -12.44 9.99 4.85
N LEU A 4 -11.34 9.60 5.49
CA LEU A 4 -10.10 9.16 4.86
C LEU A 4 -9.95 7.65 5.08
N PHE A 5 -9.59 6.92 4.03
CA PHE A 5 -9.33 5.48 4.08
C PHE A 5 -7.95 5.14 3.52
N GLY A 6 -7.27 4.18 4.16
CA GLY A 6 -6.10 3.49 3.61
C GLY A 6 -6.39 2.00 3.53
N SER A 7 -5.93 1.32 2.48
CA SER A 7 -6.20 -0.10 2.28
C SER A 7 -5.00 -0.85 1.73
N ASP A 8 -4.78 -2.04 2.27
CA ASP A 8 -3.72 -2.96 1.85
C ASP A 8 -4.20 -4.44 1.88
N GLU A 9 -3.47 -5.32 1.18
CA GLU A 9 -3.80 -6.73 0.99
C GLU A 9 -2.63 -7.71 1.19
N ASP A 10 -2.97 -8.95 1.54
CA ASP A 10 -2.03 -10.07 1.60
C ASP A 10 -2.79 -11.38 1.28
N ILE A 11 -2.05 -12.48 1.20
CA ILE A 11 -2.56 -13.83 1.06
C ILE A 11 -2.37 -14.61 2.36
N LEU A 12 -3.47 -15.12 2.88
CA LEU A 12 -3.46 -16.06 3.99
C LEU A 12 -3.48 -17.49 3.44
N LYS A 13 -2.40 -18.22 3.74
CA LYS A 13 -2.29 -19.66 3.49
C LYS A 13 -2.14 -20.39 4.82
N LEU A 14 -3.06 -21.30 5.12
CA LEU A 14 -3.00 -22.19 6.29
C LEU A 14 -2.87 -23.63 5.81
N VAL A 15 -1.97 -24.39 6.42
CA VAL A 15 -1.76 -25.80 6.08
C VAL A 15 -2.31 -26.66 7.22
N GLY A 16 -3.31 -27.47 6.92
CA GLY A 16 -3.92 -28.40 7.87
C GLY A 16 -3.84 -29.84 7.39
N ARG A 17 -4.18 -30.79 8.27
CA ARG A 17 -4.17 -32.24 7.98
C ARG A 17 -5.05 -32.65 6.79
N ARG A 18 -6.11 -31.87 6.49
CA ARG A 18 -7.08 -32.13 5.41
C ARG A 18 -6.87 -31.23 4.18
N GLY A 19 -5.69 -30.64 4.04
CA GLY A 19 -5.33 -29.77 2.92
C GLY A 19 -5.04 -28.33 3.35
N SER A 20 -4.79 -27.47 2.37
CA SER A 20 -4.49 -26.06 2.59
C SER A 20 -5.74 -25.19 2.43
N PHE A 21 -5.92 -24.23 3.34
CA PHE A 21 -6.87 -23.14 3.19
C PHE A 21 -6.16 -21.95 2.57
N LEU A 22 -6.83 -21.29 1.62
CA LEU A 22 -6.33 -20.12 0.94
C LEU A 22 -7.39 -19.02 0.94
N SER A 23 -6.98 -17.81 1.31
CA SER A 23 -7.86 -16.64 1.35
C SER A 23 -7.04 -15.39 1.02
N ARG A 24 -7.65 -14.46 0.28
CA ARG A 24 -7.15 -13.08 0.24
C ARG A 24 -7.60 -12.39 1.52
N ILE A 25 -6.69 -11.72 2.19
CA ILE A 25 -6.97 -10.93 3.38
C ILE A 25 -6.55 -9.49 3.12
N GLY A 26 -7.18 -8.55 3.80
CA GLY A 26 -6.82 -7.15 3.70
C GLY A 26 -7.34 -6.37 4.87
N VAL A 27 -6.79 -5.19 5.07
CA VAL A 27 -7.22 -4.24 6.09
C VAL A 27 -7.56 -2.94 5.40
N ALA A 28 -8.72 -2.37 5.74
CA ALA A 28 -9.03 -0.99 5.47
C ALA A 28 -9.08 -0.21 6.79
N VAL A 29 -8.20 0.77 6.95
CA VAL A 29 -8.27 1.71 8.06
C VAL A 29 -9.08 2.93 7.65
N GLY A 30 -9.89 3.46 8.56
CA GLY A 30 -10.75 4.62 8.31
C GLY A 30 -10.65 5.64 9.44
N ILE A 31 -10.55 6.92 9.10
CA ILE A 31 -10.50 8.02 10.06
C ILE A 31 -11.25 9.23 9.50
N ARG A 32 -11.75 10.09 10.39
CA ARG A 32 -12.35 11.37 9.97
C ARG A 32 -11.23 12.37 9.65
N ASP A 33 -11.46 13.23 8.66
CA ASP A 33 -10.57 14.33 8.30
C ASP A 33 -10.14 15.18 9.51
N SER A 34 -11.06 15.44 10.44
CA SER A 34 -10.79 16.18 11.68
C SER A 34 -9.79 15.51 12.62
N ASP A 35 -9.73 14.18 12.60
CA ASP A 35 -8.93 13.38 13.55
C ASP A 35 -7.58 12.97 12.93
N TYR A 36 -7.42 13.12 11.61
CA TYR A 36 -6.21 12.76 10.87
C TYR A 36 -4.93 13.45 11.37
N PRO A 37 -4.92 14.76 11.72
CA PRO A 37 -3.73 15.39 12.26
C PRO A 37 -3.23 14.72 13.55
N VAL A 38 -4.14 14.32 14.44
CA VAL A 38 -3.79 13.63 15.69
C VAL A 38 -3.20 12.25 15.40
N PHE A 39 -3.81 11.49 14.49
CA PHE A 39 -3.26 10.22 14.03
C PHE A 39 -1.85 10.37 13.46
N ARG A 40 -1.63 11.38 12.61
CA ARG A 40 -0.33 11.63 11.97
C ARG A 40 0.77 11.90 13.00
N GLU A 41 0.53 12.78 13.96
CA GLU A 41 1.52 13.08 15.00
C GLU A 41 1.83 11.84 15.85
N LEU A 42 0.81 11.11 16.30
CA LEU A 42 1.00 9.87 17.07
C LEU A 42 1.79 8.81 16.28
N TYR A 43 1.51 8.68 14.98
CA TYR A 43 2.23 7.76 14.10
C TYR A 43 3.71 8.17 13.99
N TYR A 44 4.00 9.45 13.72
CA TYR A 44 5.39 9.92 13.60
C TYR A 44 6.16 9.77 14.91
N GLU A 45 5.58 10.17 16.04
CA GLU A 45 6.20 10.00 17.35
C GLU A 45 6.52 8.53 17.63
N PHE A 46 5.58 7.63 17.31
CA PHE A 46 5.79 6.20 17.47
C PHE A 46 6.95 5.68 16.61
N MET A 47 7.02 6.09 15.34
CA MET A 47 8.09 5.67 14.43
C MET A 47 9.45 6.28 14.80
N GLU A 48 9.51 7.51 15.29
CA GLU A 48 10.76 8.10 15.79
C GLU A 48 11.26 7.43 17.08
N ARG A 49 10.35 7.03 17.98
CA ARG A 49 10.71 6.18 19.14
C ARG A 49 11.28 4.83 18.69
N PHE A 50 10.66 4.21 17.69
CA PHE A 50 11.15 2.96 17.11
C PHE A 50 12.55 3.13 16.50
N LYS A 51 12.75 4.15 15.66
CA LYS A 51 14.05 4.44 15.05
C LYS A 51 15.14 4.65 16.10
N SER A 52 14.85 5.43 17.13
CA SER A 52 15.78 5.69 18.24
C SER A 52 16.12 4.41 19.01
N ARG A 53 15.12 3.58 19.33
CA ARG A 53 15.30 2.33 20.09
C ARG A 53 16.15 1.30 19.34
N TYR A 54 15.99 1.21 18.03
CA TYR A 54 16.66 0.21 17.19
C TYR A 54 17.80 0.79 16.34
N SER A 55 18.26 2.02 16.65
CA SER A 55 19.36 2.70 15.95
C SER A 55 19.18 2.74 14.43
N VAL A 56 17.96 3.02 13.97
CA VAL A 56 17.63 3.10 12.54
C VAL A 56 17.86 4.52 12.05
N TYR A 57 18.93 4.71 11.28
CA TYR A 57 19.32 6.01 10.72
C TYR A 57 18.72 6.18 9.32
N THR A 58 17.50 6.70 9.24
CA THR A 58 16.82 7.03 7.97
C THR A 58 16.04 8.34 8.10
N PRO A 59 15.95 9.18 7.04
CA PRO A 59 15.06 10.33 7.02
C PRO A 59 13.57 9.92 6.99
N ARG A 60 13.25 8.69 6.58
CA ARG A 60 11.88 8.22 6.40
C ARG A 60 11.12 8.19 7.72
N ARG A 61 9.81 8.48 7.63
CA ARG A 61 8.85 8.43 8.74
C ARG A 61 7.81 7.33 8.59
N VAL A 62 7.55 6.86 7.38
CA VAL A 62 6.54 5.85 7.06
C VAL A 62 7.22 4.52 6.72
N PHE A 63 6.85 3.47 7.43
CA PHE A 63 7.48 2.16 7.29
C PHE A 63 6.47 1.09 6.87
N ALA A 64 6.85 0.28 5.89
CA ALA A 64 6.11 -0.93 5.59
C ALA A 64 6.34 -1.98 6.69
N SER A 65 5.39 -2.89 6.85
CA SER A 65 5.48 -4.07 7.72
C SER A 65 6.72 -4.89 7.43
N VAL A 66 7.08 -5.06 6.16
CA VAL A 66 8.28 -5.79 5.75
C VAL A 66 9.57 -5.10 6.22
N ASP A 67 9.61 -3.77 6.22
CA ASP A 67 10.78 -2.99 6.65
C ASP A 67 10.98 -3.15 8.16
N VAL A 68 9.91 -2.92 8.93
CA VAL A 68 9.92 -3.09 10.40
C VAL A 68 10.30 -4.52 10.76
N ARG A 69 9.71 -5.50 10.07
CA ARG A 69 9.99 -6.92 10.31
C ARG A 69 11.45 -7.23 9.99
N GLY A 70 12.01 -6.70 8.91
CA GLY A 70 13.43 -6.86 8.58
C GLY A 70 14.33 -6.33 9.69
N ILE A 71 14.07 -5.12 10.18
CA ILE A 71 14.84 -4.49 11.26
C ILE A 71 14.76 -5.28 12.56
N LEU A 72 13.55 -5.71 12.95
CA LEU A 72 13.34 -6.40 14.22
C LEU A 72 13.80 -7.85 14.18
N MET A 73 13.62 -8.55 13.06
CA MET A 73 13.93 -9.98 12.96
C MET A 73 15.36 -10.27 12.50
N ASP A 74 16.15 -9.26 12.11
CA ASP A 74 17.58 -9.42 11.85
C ASP A 74 18.34 -9.57 13.19
N GLY A 75 18.20 -10.75 13.78
CA GLY A 75 18.81 -11.12 15.07
C GLY A 75 17.84 -11.48 16.21
N SER A 76 16.51 -11.33 16.06
CA SER A 76 15.52 -11.57 17.14
C SER A 76 14.39 -12.56 16.79
N GLU A 77 13.72 -13.05 17.85
CA GLU A 77 12.53 -13.89 17.77
C GLU A 77 11.27 -13.07 17.37
N LEU A 78 10.30 -13.72 16.71
CA LEU A 78 8.96 -13.21 16.33
C LEU A 78 8.24 -12.37 17.42
N LYS A 79 8.60 -12.59 18.69
CA LYS A 79 8.10 -11.89 19.86
C LYS A 79 8.29 -10.38 19.80
N GLU A 80 9.46 -9.88 19.38
CA GLU A 80 9.72 -8.43 19.35
C GLU A 80 8.84 -7.70 18.34
N TYR A 81 8.75 -8.27 17.14
CA TYR A 81 7.83 -7.78 16.10
C TYR A 81 6.38 -7.74 16.59
N MET A 82 5.94 -8.78 17.29
CA MET A 82 4.59 -8.84 17.87
C MET A 82 4.36 -7.84 19.00
N LEU A 83 5.39 -7.53 19.79
CA LEU A 83 5.32 -6.48 20.82
C LEU A 83 5.26 -5.09 20.19
N PHE A 84 6.10 -4.81 19.20
CA PHE A 84 6.05 -3.57 18.42
C PHE A 84 4.65 -3.32 17.86
N LEU A 85 4.05 -4.32 17.21
CA LEU A 85 2.72 -4.18 16.62
C LEU A 85 1.62 -4.01 17.68
N ARG A 86 1.77 -4.67 18.84
CA ARG A 86 0.86 -4.46 19.97
C ARG A 86 0.93 -3.03 20.47
N ASP A 87 2.13 -2.50 20.62
CA ASP A 87 2.36 -1.14 21.09
C ASP A 87 1.87 -0.12 20.04
N PHE A 88 2.02 -0.40 18.74
CA PHE A 88 1.43 0.41 17.66
C PHE A 88 -0.11 0.45 17.76
N VAL A 89 -0.76 -0.68 18.00
CA VAL A 89 -2.22 -0.74 18.20
C VAL A 89 -2.64 0.09 19.40
N ASN A 90 -1.92 -0.01 20.51
CA ASN A 90 -2.26 0.72 21.73
C ASN A 90 -2.00 2.22 21.62
N ASP A 91 -0.80 2.60 21.19
CA ASP A 91 -0.32 3.98 21.23
C ASP A 91 -0.87 4.80 20.07
N VAL A 92 -1.02 4.21 18.89
CA VAL A 92 -1.42 4.91 17.67
C VAL A 92 -2.88 4.63 17.33
N VAL A 93 -3.26 3.37 17.10
CA VAL A 93 -4.60 3.02 16.58
C VAL A 93 -5.69 3.38 17.59
N ASN A 94 -5.56 2.90 18.82
CA ASN A 94 -6.58 3.09 19.86
C ASN A 94 -6.66 4.55 20.34
N THR A 95 -5.54 5.26 20.40
CA THR A 95 -5.48 6.66 20.84
C THR A 95 -6.00 7.64 19.78
N SER A 96 -5.74 7.36 18.50
CA SER A 96 -6.07 8.30 17.41
C SER A 96 -7.52 8.28 16.92
N GLY A 97 -8.33 7.30 17.32
CA GLY A 97 -9.69 7.16 16.78
C GLY A 97 -9.79 6.32 15.51
N LEU A 98 -8.71 5.68 15.08
CA LEU A 98 -8.67 4.91 13.84
C LEU A 98 -9.62 3.69 13.88
N TYR A 99 -10.46 3.55 12.86
CA TYR A 99 -11.28 2.36 12.64
C TYR A 99 -10.47 1.34 11.85
N VAL A 100 -10.45 0.09 12.33
CA VAL A 100 -9.75 -1.02 11.68
C VAL A 100 -10.78 -2.00 11.15
N ASN A 101 -10.75 -2.25 9.83
CA ASN A 101 -11.68 -3.14 9.18
C ASN A 101 -10.91 -4.28 8.51
N PHE A 102 -10.91 -5.46 9.14
CA PHE A 102 -10.31 -6.65 8.57
C PHE A 102 -11.27 -7.32 7.60
N VAL A 103 -10.79 -7.61 6.39
CA VAL A 103 -11.57 -8.25 5.33
C VAL A 103 -10.87 -9.54 4.92
N PHE A 104 -11.62 -10.64 4.83
CA PHE A 104 -11.11 -11.88 4.26
C PHE A 104 -12.07 -12.41 3.19
N ALA A 105 -11.50 -12.90 2.10
CA ALA A 105 -12.23 -13.43 0.96
C ALA A 105 -12.01 -14.93 0.82
N SER A 106 -13.10 -15.69 0.87
CA SER A 106 -13.09 -17.15 0.70
C SER A 106 -14.41 -17.60 0.08
N PHE A 107 -14.35 -18.62 -0.76
CA PHE A 107 -15.48 -19.05 -1.59
C PHE A 107 -15.77 -20.53 -1.36
N GLY A 108 -17.05 -20.85 -1.15
CA GLY A 108 -17.53 -22.20 -0.87
C GLY A 108 -17.93 -22.99 -2.11
N THR A 109 -17.65 -22.48 -3.32
CA THR A 109 -17.96 -23.17 -4.58
C THR A 109 -16.76 -23.98 -5.09
N SER A 110 -17.02 -24.93 -6.00
CA SER A 110 -15.96 -25.65 -6.71
C SER A 110 -15.30 -24.82 -7.81
N GLY A 111 -16.03 -23.85 -8.38
CA GLY A 111 -15.54 -22.93 -9.39
C GLY A 111 -16.30 -21.61 -9.44
N ILE A 112 -15.72 -20.64 -10.14
CA ILE A 112 -16.23 -19.28 -10.32
C ILE A 112 -16.31 -18.99 -11.82
N SER A 113 -17.49 -18.59 -12.29
CA SER A 113 -17.69 -18.18 -13.68
C SER A 113 -17.10 -16.79 -13.90
N LEU A 114 -16.28 -16.65 -14.93
CA LEU A 114 -15.68 -15.37 -15.33
C LEU A 114 -16.10 -15.03 -16.76
N PRO A 115 -16.44 -13.76 -17.08
CA PRO A 115 -16.72 -13.38 -18.45
C PRO A 115 -15.54 -13.66 -19.39
N GLY A 116 -15.87 -14.14 -20.60
CA GLY A 116 -14.89 -14.55 -21.61
C GLY A 116 -14.25 -15.94 -21.38
N LYS A 117 -14.68 -16.70 -20.36
CA LYS A 117 -14.22 -18.08 -20.13
C LYS A 117 -15.35 -19.09 -20.37
N ALA A 118 -15.07 -20.10 -21.19
CA ALA A 118 -16.04 -21.15 -21.52
C ALA A 118 -16.38 -22.09 -20.35
N LYS A 119 -15.47 -22.21 -19.37
CA LYS A 119 -15.65 -23.04 -18.17
C LYS A 119 -15.35 -22.23 -16.91
N PRO A 120 -16.04 -22.49 -15.78
CA PRO A 120 -15.69 -21.90 -14.50
C PRO A 120 -14.23 -22.17 -14.14
N VAL A 121 -13.54 -21.17 -13.57
CA VAL A 121 -12.19 -21.32 -13.05
C VAL A 121 -12.24 -21.87 -11.62
N SER A 122 -11.19 -22.58 -11.19
CA SER A 122 -11.11 -23.04 -9.80
C SER A 122 -11.05 -21.85 -8.82
N VAL A 123 -11.55 -22.01 -7.59
CA VAL A 123 -11.47 -20.98 -6.54
C VAL A 123 -10.03 -20.56 -6.26
N LYS A 124 -9.08 -21.52 -6.27
CA LYS A 124 -7.65 -21.23 -6.09
C LYS A 124 -7.15 -20.30 -7.18
N THR A 125 -7.43 -20.62 -8.45
CA THR A 125 -7.04 -19.79 -9.61
C THR A 125 -7.66 -18.40 -9.52
N PHE A 126 -8.94 -18.31 -9.13
CA PHE A 126 -9.59 -17.03 -8.94
C PHE A 126 -8.88 -16.19 -7.86
N ILE A 127 -8.61 -16.75 -6.68
CA ILE A 127 -7.95 -16.05 -5.56
C ILE A 127 -6.50 -15.63 -5.90
N GLU A 128 -5.72 -16.52 -6.52
CA GLU A 128 -4.29 -16.30 -6.76
C GLU A 128 -4.00 -15.45 -8.00
N SER A 129 -4.87 -15.48 -9.00
CA SER A 129 -4.63 -14.80 -10.29
C SER A 129 -5.60 -13.65 -10.52
N THR A 130 -6.90 -13.91 -10.47
CA THR A 130 -7.91 -12.90 -10.81
C THR A 130 -8.05 -11.88 -9.70
N LEU A 131 -8.47 -12.31 -8.51
CA LEU A 131 -8.73 -11.46 -7.36
C LEU A 131 -7.46 -10.72 -6.94
N LYS A 132 -6.30 -11.39 -6.92
CA LYS A 132 -4.98 -10.77 -6.65
C LYS A 132 -4.74 -9.50 -7.44
N SER A 133 -5.19 -9.43 -8.69
CA SER A 133 -4.86 -8.29 -9.56
C SER A 133 -5.53 -6.98 -9.13
N TYR A 134 -6.50 -7.04 -8.23
CA TYR A 134 -7.32 -5.88 -7.84
C TYR A 134 -7.85 -5.94 -6.41
N PHE A 135 -7.38 -6.85 -5.57
CA PHE A 135 -7.93 -7.02 -4.23
C PHE A 135 -7.58 -5.85 -3.30
N ALA A 136 -6.57 -5.05 -3.62
CA ALA A 136 -6.11 -3.91 -2.83
C ALA A 136 -7.24 -2.93 -2.49
N TYR A 137 -8.19 -2.69 -3.41
CA TYR A 137 -9.35 -1.81 -3.17
C TYR A 137 -10.57 -2.51 -2.55
N ILE A 138 -10.60 -3.85 -2.53
CA ILE A 138 -11.76 -4.62 -2.06
C ILE A 138 -12.01 -4.41 -0.56
N PRO A 139 -11.00 -4.34 0.33
CA PRO A 139 -11.24 -4.01 1.73
C PRO A 139 -11.92 -2.65 1.91
N ALA A 140 -11.42 -1.59 1.26
CA ALA A 140 -12.03 -0.26 1.31
C ALA A 140 -13.46 -0.26 0.76
N TRP A 141 -13.68 -0.85 -0.42
CA TRP A 141 -15.02 -0.98 -1.01
C TRP A 141 -15.98 -1.71 -0.08
N THR A 142 -15.55 -2.83 0.53
CA THR A 142 -16.40 -3.62 1.43
C THR A 142 -16.93 -2.78 2.60
N VAL A 143 -16.07 -1.95 3.19
CA VAL A 143 -16.45 -1.07 4.30
C VAL A 143 -17.41 0.01 3.82
N ILE A 144 -17.05 0.70 2.74
CA ILE A 144 -17.82 1.82 2.19
C ILE A 144 -19.21 1.38 1.76
N HIS A 145 -19.29 0.26 1.03
CA HIS A 145 -20.54 -0.35 0.58
C HIS A 145 -21.43 -0.73 1.77
N ARG A 146 -20.89 -1.43 2.77
CA ARG A 146 -21.69 -1.94 3.90
C ARG A 146 -22.13 -0.87 4.89
N VAL A 147 -21.32 0.18 5.05
CA VAL A 147 -21.63 1.30 5.98
C VAL A 147 -22.40 2.42 5.26
N GLY A 148 -22.37 2.45 3.92
CA GLY A 148 -23.03 3.50 3.13
C GLY A 148 -22.29 4.83 3.15
N ILE A 149 -20.96 4.81 3.29
CA ILE A 149 -20.12 6.02 3.31
C ILE A 149 -20.04 6.60 1.89
N LYS A 150 -20.09 7.92 1.77
CA LYS A 150 -19.96 8.64 0.50
C LYS A 150 -19.05 9.84 0.66
N ARG A 151 -18.52 10.33 -0.46
CA ARG A 151 -17.60 11.47 -0.55
C ARG A 151 -16.32 11.26 0.24
N ALA A 152 -15.90 10.01 0.47
CA ALA A 152 -14.65 9.71 1.15
C ALA A 152 -13.45 9.98 0.23
N ARG A 153 -12.28 10.15 0.84
CA ARG A 153 -10.99 10.06 0.17
C ARG A 153 -10.36 8.71 0.50
N ILE A 154 -9.97 7.96 -0.52
CA ILE A 154 -9.59 6.56 -0.39
C ILE A 154 -8.24 6.36 -1.04
N TYR A 155 -7.26 6.00 -0.24
CA TYR A 155 -5.92 5.64 -0.68
C TYR A 155 -5.82 4.12 -0.69
N VAL A 156 -5.47 3.57 -1.85
CA VAL A 156 -5.31 2.14 -2.07
C VAL A 156 -3.85 1.89 -2.44
N ASP A 157 -3.25 0.84 -1.90
CA ASP A 157 -1.92 0.45 -2.35
C ASP A 157 -1.92 0.02 -3.83
N SER A 158 -0.73 -0.07 -4.40
CA SER A 158 -0.54 -0.41 -5.80
C SER A 158 -1.14 -1.75 -6.19
N PHE A 159 -1.80 -1.78 -7.34
CA PHE A 159 -2.24 -3.01 -7.99
C PHE A 159 -1.97 -2.96 -9.49
N SER A 160 -1.91 -4.13 -10.11
CA SER A 160 -1.65 -4.25 -11.54
C SER A 160 -2.85 -3.76 -12.37
N THR A 161 -2.61 -3.33 -13.61
CA THR A 161 -3.69 -3.12 -14.58
C THR A 161 -4.62 -4.34 -14.62
N SER A 162 -5.86 -4.14 -14.22
CA SER A 162 -6.85 -5.20 -14.03
C SER A 162 -8.16 -4.88 -14.74
N PRO A 163 -8.99 -5.87 -15.05
CA PRO A 163 -10.37 -5.60 -15.46
C PRO A 163 -11.12 -4.72 -14.46
N GLU A 164 -12.00 -3.88 -14.98
CA GLU A 164 -12.91 -3.06 -14.18
C GLU A 164 -14.01 -3.92 -13.54
N THR A 165 -14.23 -3.74 -12.24
CA THR A 165 -15.27 -4.47 -11.49
C THR A 165 -16.41 -3.53 -11.08
N PRO A 166 -17.64 -4.04 -10.89
CA PRO A 166 -18.71 -3.23 -10.31
C PRO A 166 -18.34 -2.59 -8.97
N ALA A 167 -17.53 -3.27 -8.14
CA ALA A 167 -16.99 -2.74 -6.89
C ALA A 167 -16.11 -1.50 -7.12
N TRP A 168 -15.21 -1.53 -8.12
CA TRP A 168 -14.41 -0.36 -8.49
C TRP A 168 -15.27 0.82 -8.94
N ASN A 169 -16.29 0.55 -9.75
CA ASN A 169 -17.18 1.58 -10.27
C ASN A 169 -18.00 2.23 -9.17
N GLU A 170 -18.51 1.43 -8.23
CA GLU A 170 -19.20 1.96 -7.05
C GLU A 170 -18.29 2.83 -6.19
N LEU A 171 -17.03 2.41 -6.01
CA LEU A 171 -16.03 3.15 -5.25
C LEU A 171 -15.77 4.53 -5.87
N CYS A 172 -15.46 4.57 -7.18
CA CYS A 172 -15.12 5.81 -7.89
C CYS A 172 -16.32 6.75 -8.11
N LYS A 173 -17.55 6.21 -8.20
CA LYS A 173 -18.74 7.02 -8.50
C LYS A 173 -19.02 8.09 -7.45
N ASN A 174 -18.73 7.83 -6.17
CA ASN A 174 -19.11 8.69 -5.07
C ASN A 174 -17.94 9.15 -4.19
N ASN A 175 -16.70 8.79 -4.53
CA ASN A 175 -15.53 9.02 -3.69
C ASN A 175 -14.33 9.43 -4.52
N GLU A 176 -13.37 10.08 -3.86
CA GLU A 176 -12.04 10.38 -4.42
C GLU A 176 -11.15 9.16 -4.18
N VAL A 177 -10.81 8.42 -5.24
CA VAL A 177 -9.99 7.21 -5.15
C VAL A 177 -8.60 7.51 -5.68
N TYR A 178 -7.59 7.20 -4.87
CA TYR A 178 -6.19 7.34 -5.19
C TYR A 178 -5.49 5.98 -5.12
N VAL A 179 -4.74 5.64 -6.17
CA VAL A 179 -3.84 4.48 -6.17
C VAL A 179 -2.43 4.99 -5.92
N VAL A 180 -1.83 4.59 -4.81
CA VAL A 180 -0.54 5.10 -4.33
C VAL A 180 0.53 4.02 -4.53
N PRO A 181 1.43 4.16 -5.53
CA PRO A 181 2.57 3.26 -5.67
C PRO A 181 3.49 3.28 -4.45
N ASN A 182 3.82 2.11 -3.90
CA ASN A 182 4.53 1.95 -2.62
C ASN A 182 3.81 2.70 -1.49
N GLY A 183 2.48 2.60 -1.45
CA GLY A 183 1.65 3.32 -0.49
C GLY A 183 1.98 2.95 0.95
N ASP A 184 2.39 1.71 1.18
CA ASP A 184 2.93 1.18 2.44
C ASP A 184 4.18 1.95 2.95
N LYS A 185 4.89 2.66 2.06
CA LYS A 185 6.11 3.42 2.38
C LYS A 185 5.95 4.94 2.34
N VAL A 186 4.86 5.46 1.77
CA VAL A 186 4.67 6.91 1.58
C VAL A 186 3.32 7.45 2.07
N ASN A 187 2.36 6.59 2.41
CA ASN A 187 1.06 7.00 2.91
C ASN A 187 0.79 6.34 4.28
N LEU A 188 0.54 7.18 5.30
CA LEU A 188 0.39 6.71 6.68
C LEU A 188 -0.79 5.75 6.87
N LEU A 189 -1.90 5.96 6.15
CA LEU A 189 -3.08 5.10 6.27
C LEU A 189 -2.84 3.74 5.63
N ILE A 190 -2.19 3.69 4.47
CA ILE A 190 -1.82 2.42 3.82
C ILE A 190 -0.78 1.68 4.67
N SER A 191 0.26 2.37 5.15
CA SER A 191 1.25 1.78 6.07
C SER A 191 0.62 1.24 7.35
N ALA A 192 -0.33 1.98 7.96
CA ALA A 192 -1.05 1.49 9.11
C ALA A 192 -1.88 0.24 8.77
N ALA A 193 -2.53 0.21 7.61
CA ALA A 193 -3.24 -0.97 7.13
C ALA A 193 -2.31 -2.18 6.96
N ASP A 194 -1.14 -1.99 6.34
CA ASP A 194 -0.11 -3.04 6.16
C ASP A 194 0.42 -3.57 7.51
N LEU A 195 0.79 -2.69 8.44
CA LEU A 195 1.23 -3.08 9.79
C LEU A 195 0.16 -3.91 10.53
N LEU A 196 -1.10 -3.46 10.49
CA LEU A 196 -2.21 -4.16 11.12
C LEU A 196 -2.53 -5.48 10.42
N LEU A 197 -2.41 -5.53 9.10
CA LEU A 197 -2.57 -6.74 8.31
C LEU A 197 -1.49 -7.77 8.66
N GLY A 198 -0.24 -7.34 8.78
CA GLY A 198 0.88 -8.13 9.26
C GLY A 198 0.63 -8.67 10.68
N TYR A 199 0.09 -7.85 11.59
CA TYR A 199 -0.23 -8.26 12.94
C TYR A 199 -1.35 -9.30 13.01
N ILE A 200 -2.51 -8.98 12.44
CA ILE A 200 -3.68 -9.86 12.41
C ILE A 200 -3.33 -11.16 11.69
N GLY A 201 -2.68 -11.07 10.53
CA GLY A 201 -2.23 -12.22 9.75
C GLY A 201 -1.29 -13.14 10.53
N THR A 202 -0.36 -12.58 11.30
CA THR A 202 0.54 -13.35 12.16
C THR A 202 -0.22 -14.05 13.28
N ILE A 203 -1.16 -13.38 13.95
CA ILE A 203 -2.00 -13.99 15.00
C ILE A 203 -2.81 -15.17 14.43
N ILE A 204 -3.43 -14.99 13.26
CA ILE A 204 -4.20 -16.05 12.60
C ILE A 204 -3.31 -17.25 12.26
N LYS A 205 -2.12 -17.01 11.69
CA LYS A 205 -1.13 -18.04 11.35
C LYS A 205 -0.69 -18.81 12.61
N LEU A 206 -0.40 -18.11 13.71
CA LEU A 206 0.00 -18.73 14.99
C LEU A 206 -1.10 -19.61 15.60
N ARG A 207 -2.37 -19.20 15.48
CA ARG A 207 -3.51 -20.02 15.92
C ARG A 207 -3.79 -21.20 14.98
N ASN A 208 -3.35 -21.12 13.74
CA ASN A 208 -3.60 -22.08 12.66
C ASN A 208 -5.10 -22.47 12.54
N LYS A 209 -5.98 -21.48 12.72
CA LYS A 209 -7.43 -21.63 12.58
C LYS A 209 -7.92 -20.89 11.35
N LYS A 210 -8.89 -21.49 10.65
CA LYS A 210 -9.54 -20.81 9.52
C LYS A 210 -10.25 -19.55 10.03
N PRO A 211 -10.16 -18.42 9.29
CA PRO A 211 -10.95 -17.23 9.56
C PRO A 211 -12.44 -17.54 9.66
N ASP A 212 -13.02 -17.28 10.82
CA ASP A 212 -14.46 -17.17 11.07
C ASP A 212 -14.72 -15.83 11.77
N ILE A 213 -15.81 -15.14 11.42
CA ILE A 213 -16.07 -13.78 11.91
C ILE A 213 -16.17 -13.74 13.44
N SER A 214 -16.93 -14.65 14.03
CA SER A 214 -17.20 -14.68 15.47
C SER A 214 -15.95 -15.10 16.24
N GLU A 215 -15.25 -16.12 15.73
CA GLU A 215 -13.99 -16.57 16.35
C GLU A 215 -12.92 -15.49 16.32
N LEU A 216 -12.70 -14.86 15.16
CA LEU A 216 -11.69 -13.82 14.98
C LEU A 216 -11.86 -12.67 15.98
N LYS A 217 -13.09 -12.17 16.17
CA LYS A 217 -13.37 -11.12 17.15
C LYS A 217 -12.94 -11.54 18.56
N SER A 218 -13.31 -12.75 18.96
CA SER A 218 -13.02 -13.26 20.29
C SER A 218 -11.52 -13.36 20.58
N TYR A 219 -10.72 -13.84 19.63
CA TYR A 219 -9.28 -14.04 19.89
C TYR A 219 -8.38 -12.88 19.48
N LEU A 220 -8.87 -11.91 18.70
CA LEU A 220 -8.15 -10.67 18.41
C LEU A 220 -8.32 -9.63 19.53
N LYS A 221 -9.41 -9.70 20.30
CA LYS A 221 -9.67 -8.79 21.43
C LYS A 221 -8.50 -8.68 22.44
N PRO A 222 -7.85 -9.77 22.89
CA PRO A 222 -6.69 -9.67 23.78
C PRO A 222 -5.47 -8.96 23.18
N PHE A 223 -5.45 -8.72 21.86
CA PHE A 223 -4.38 -8.02 21.14
C PHE A 223 -4.70 -6.54 20.88
N GLY A 224 -5.69 -5.98 21.60
CA GLY A 224 -6.01 -4.55 21.56
C GLY A 224 -7.11 -4.17 20.56
N PHE A 225 -7.68 -5.14 19.84
CA PHE A 225 -8.76 -4.91 18.88
C PHE A 225 -10.14 -4.93 19.56
N ASN A 226 -10.63 -3.76 19.97
CA ASN A 226 -11.92 -3.59 20.64
C ASN A 226 -13.10 -3.48 19.65
N ASP A 227 -14.27 -4.02 20.03
CA ASP A 227 -15.43 -4.19 19.15
C ASP A 227 -15.99 -2.88 18.55
N ASP A 228 -15.81 -1.72 19.21
CA ASP A 228 -16.41 -0.45 18.76
C ASP A 228 -15.78 0.09 17.48
N ARG A 229 -14.47 -0.15 17.29
CA ARG A 229 -13.66 0.38 16.19
C ARG A 229 -12.97 -0.70 15.37
N PHE A 230 -13.09 -1.96 15.77
CA PHE A 230 -12.61 -3.11 15.01
C PHE A 230 -13.78 -3.88 14.39
N ARG A 231 -13.78 -4.01 13.07
CA ARG A 231 -14.80 -4.74 12.33
C ARG A 231 -14.18 -5.80 11.45
N ILE A 232 -14.93 -6.89 11.26
CA ILE A 232 -14.52 -8.02 10.44
C ILE A 232 -15.59 -8.26 9.38
N TYR A 233 -15.16 -8.34 8.13
CA TYR A 233 -16.03 -8.61 7.00
C TYR A 233 -15.55 -9.83 6.21
N HIS A 234 -16.50 -10.69 5.86
CA HIS A 234 -16.28 -11.77 4.90
C HIS A 234 -16.79 -11.36 3.52
N VAL A 235 -15.97 -11.56 2.49
CA VAL A 235 -16.32 -11.46 1.07
C VAL A 235 -16.41 -12.87 0.51
N GLY A 236 -17.60 -13.28 0.07
CA GLY A 236 -17.86 -14.66 -0.35
C GLY A 236 -18.71 -14.75 -1.61
N ASN A 237 -19.39 -15.88 -1.79
CA ASN A 237 -20.17 -16.17 -3.01
C ASN A 237 -21.21 -15.09 -3.33
N ARG A 238 -21.82 -14.49 -2.31
CA ARG A 238 -22.84 -13.43 -2.47
C ARG A 238 -22.27 -12.13 -3.04
N ASP A 239 -20.98 -11.89 -2.85
CA ASP A 239 -20.30 -10.67 -3.28
C ASP A 239 -19.70 -10.84 -4.70
N LEU A 240 -19.79 -12.04 -5.31
CA LEU A 240 -19.25 -12.33 -6.65
C LEU A 240 -19.81 -11.40 -7.73
N GLY A 241 -21.09 -11.01 -7.64
CA GLY A 241 -21.70 -10.07 -8.57
C GLY A 241 -21.09 -8.66 -8.54
N HIS A 242 -20.32 -8.32 -7.50
CA HIS A 242 -19.64 -7.04 -7.37
C HIS A 242 -18.15 -7.12 -7.68
N ILE A 243 -17.50 -8.24 -7.35
CA ILE A 243 -16.05 -8.39 -7.45
C ILE A 243 -15.58 -9.10 -8.72
N VAL A 244 -16.49 -9.77 -9.44
CA VAL A 244 -16.20 -10.30 -10.78
C VAL A 244 -16.46 -9.19 -11.79
N TYR A 245 -15.48 -8.93 -12.65
CA TYR A 245 -15.60 -7.95 -13.73
C TYR A 245 -16.68 -8.37 -14.74
N ASN A 246 -17.34 -7.39 -15.36
CA ASN A 246 -18.34 -7.66 -16.41
C ASN A 246 -17.70 -7.89 -17.78
N ASP A 247 -16.64 -7.14 -18.09
CA ASP A 247 -15.92 -7.22 -19.35
C ASP A 247 -14.40 -7.27 -19.09
N PRO A 248 -13.69 -8.34 -19.49
CA PRO A 248 -12.26 -8.44 -19.29
C PRO A 248 -11.44 -7.44 -20.13
N SER A 249 -12.02 -6.83 -21.17
CA SER A 249 -11.34 -5.89 -22.08
C SER A 249 -11.27 -4.48 -21.52
N VAL A 250 -12.24 -4.07 -20.69
CA VAL A 250 -12.24 -2.78 -20.01
C VAL A 250 -11.29 -2.86 -18.81
N LYS A 251 -10.19 -2.10 -18.87
CA LYS A 251 -9.14 -2.13 -17.85
C LYS A 251 -9.13 -0.85 -17.03
N ILE A 252 -8.93 -1.01 -15.73
CA ILE A 252 -8.53 0.07 -14.84
C ILE A 252 -7.08 0.42 -15.20
N ASN A 253 -6.81 1.68 -15.50
CA ASN A 253 -5.46 2.21 -15.60
C ASN A 253 -5.10 2.91 -14.27
N PRO A 254 -4.33 2.29 -13.36
CA PRO A 254 -4.02 2.86 -12.06
C PRO A 254 -3.29 4.20 -12.14
N LEU A 255 -2.60 4.49 -13.25
CA LEU A 255 -1.89 5.76 -13.46
C LEU A 255 -2.82 6.97 -13.40
N LEU A 256 -4.08 6.81 -13.84
CA LEU A 256 -5.06 7.90 -13.86
C LEU A 256 -5.59 8.26 -12.46
N TYR A 257 -5.30 7.42 -11.47
CA TYR A 257 -5.78 7.58 -10.09
C TYR A 257 -4.62 7.91 -9.15
N ARG A 258 -3.44 8.28 -9.66
CA ARG A 258 -2.31 8.59 -8.78
C ARG A 258 -2.49 9.96 -8.12
N PRO A 259 -2.10 10.10 -6.85
CA PRO A 259 -2.01 11.41 -6.23
C PRO A 259 -0.89 12.24 -6.89
N PHE A 260 -1.15 13.55 -7.01
CA PHE A 260 -0.19 14.53 -7.51
C PHE A 260 0.43 15.32 -6.34
N PRO A 261 1.70 15.75 -6.44
CA PRO A 261 2.58 15.58 -7.59
C PRO A 261 3.09 14.15 -7.77
N ILE A 262 3.37 13.76 -9.02
CA ILE A 262 4.10 12.53 -9.31
C ILE A 262 5.60 12.87 -9.30
N VAL A 263 6.34 12.16 -8.45
CA VAL A 263 7.80 12.22 -8.35
C VAL A 263 8.40 11.14 -9.26
N TYR A 264 9.07 11.59 -10.31
CA TYR A 264 9.72 10.75 -11.31
C TYR A 264 11.20 10.66 -11.02
N LEU A 265 11.69 9.46 -10.71
CA LEU A 265 13.12 9.21 -10.68
C LEU A 265 13.63 8.88 -12.07
N ILE A 266 14.59 9.65 -12.58
CA ILE A 266 15.25 9.32 -13.84
C ILE A 266 16.29 8.25 -13.55
N PRO A 267 16.21 7.07 -14.21
CA PRO A 267 17.26 6.08 -14.11
C PRO A 267 18.54 6.61 -14.78
N GLU A 268 19.68 6.38 -14.16
CA GLU A 268 21.01 6.62 -14.71
C GLU A 268 21.37 5.43 -15.60
N LEU A 269 20.60 5.25 -16.69
CA LEU A 269 20.82 4.21 -17.69
C LEU A 269 22.18 4.45 -18.35
N SER A 270 23.21 3.79 -17.83
CA SER A 270 24.56 3.95 -18.36
C SER A 270 24.64 3.47 -19.82
N SER A 271 25.15 4.34 -20.71
CA SER A 271 25.66 3.96 -22.03
C SER A 271 26.90 3.06 -21.95
N VAL A 272 27.49 2.93 -20.76
CA VAL A 272 28.63 2.09 -20.39
C VAL A 272 28.13 1.04 -19.37
N GLY A 273 27.42 0.03 -19.86
CA GLY A 273 26.59 -0.88 -19.05
C GLY A 273 27.22 -1.45 -17.78
N LEU A 274 26.73 -1.02 -16.63
CA LEU A 274 26.97 -1.70 -15.34
C LEU A 274 25.71 -2.37 -14.80
N LEU A 275 24.51 -1.79 -14.99
CA LEU A 275 23.23 -2.39 -14.60
C LEU A 275 22.13 -2.00 -15.60
N HIS A 276 21.20 -2.91 -15.88
CA HIS A 276 20.05 -2.65 -16.76
C HIS A 276 18.74 -2.97 -16.06
N GLY A 277 17.77 -2.05 -16.15
CA GLY A 277 16.38 -2.29 -15.79
C GLY A 277 16.18 -2.67 -14.31
N LYS A 278 15.95 -3.97 -14.05
CA LYS A 278 15.61 -4.45 -12.70
C LYS A 278 16.76 -4.33 -11.70
N ASP A 279 18.00 -4.45 -12.16
CA ASP A 279 19.14 -4.44 -11.24
C ASP A 279 19.48 -3.01 -10.77
N GLU A 280 19.33 -2.03 -11.67
CA GLU A 280 19.41 -0.62 -11.31
C GLU A 280 18.31 -0.24 -10.33
N ARG A 281 17.06 -0.67 -10.58
CA ARG A 281 15.95 -0.45 -9.66
C ARG A 281 16.26 -0.97 -8.24
N LYS A 282 16.81 -2.18 -8.12
CA LYS A 282 17.20 -2.75 -6.82
C LYS A 282 18.31 -1.93 -6.16
N LEU A 283 19.30 -1.48 -6.92
CA LEU A 283 20.39 -0.65 -6.39
C LEU A 283 19.85 0.69 -5.87
N VAL A 284 18.97 1.34 -6.64
CA VAL A 284 18.28 2.55 -6.22
C VAL A 284 17.49 2.31 -4.94
N GLU A 285 16.64 1.29 -4.91
CA GLU A 285 15.82 0.96 -3.73
C GLU A 285 16.66 0.62 -2.49
N ALA A 286 17.91 0.19 -2.67
CA ALA A 286 18.87 -0.06 -1.59
C ALA A 286 19.75 1.16 -1.23
N SER A 287 19.65 2.26 -1.98
CA SER A 287 20.49 3.45 -1.78
C SER A 287 19.96 4.37 -0.67
N PRO A 288 20.84 5.11 0.04
CA PRO A 288 20.39 6.09 1.04
C PRO A 288 19.50 7.19 0.47
N VAL A 289 19.75 7.64 -0.77
CA VAL A 289 18.95 8.69 -1.44
C VAL A 289 17.50 8.28 -1.60
N TYR A 290 17.22 6.99 -1.82
CA TYR A 290 15.86 6.50 -1.97
C TYR A 290 14.98 6.77 -0.74
N GLU A 291 15.55 6.68 0.46
CA GLU A 291 14.84 7.00 1.70
C GLU A 291 14.42 8.49 1.76
N TYR A 292 15.25 9.39 1.23
CA TYR A 292 14.91 10.82 1.10
C TYR A 292 13.84 11.07 0.04
N ILE A 293 13.84 10.31 -1.06
CA ILE A 293 12.77 10.36 -2.06
C ILE A 293 11.44 9.95 -1.44
N LEU A 294 11.42 8.85 -0.68
CA LEU A 294 10.21 8.39 0.00
C LEU A 294 9.69 9.43 1.00
N ARG A 295 10.56 10.07 1.79
CA ARG A 295 10.19 11.17 2.68
C ARG A 295 9.58 12.35 1.90
N TYR A 296 10.19 12.74 0.78
CA TYR A 296 9.69 13.84 -0.04
C TYR A 296 8.32 13.55 -0.64
N VAL A 297 8.11 12.33 -1.14
CA VAL A 297 6.82 11.89 -1.70
C VAL A 297 5.73 11.92 -0.62
N GLU A 298 6.06 11.44 0.57
CA GLU A 298 5.17 11.43 1.73
C GLU A 298 4.76 12.84 2.15
N GLU A 299 5.71 13.76 2.31
CA GLU A 299 5.44 15.16 2.70
C GLU A 299 4.59 15.93 1.68
N ARG A 300 4.71 15.57 0.40
CA ARG A 300 3.92 16.17 -0.69
C ARG A 300 2.57 15.47 -0.90
N GLU A 301 2.25 14.45 -0.11
CA GLU A 301 1.09 13.56 -0.31
C GLU A 301 1.00 13.02 -1.75
N GLY A 302 2.15 12.84 -2.40
CA GLY A 302 2.28 12.55 -3.82
C GLY A 302 2.40 11.06 -4.13
N SER A 303 2.91 10.75 -5.32
CA SER A 303 3.26 9.39 -5.72
C SER A 303 4.66 9.30 -6.30
N PHE A 304 5.23 8.10 -6.29
CA PHE A 304 6.56 7.82 -6.81
C PHE A 304 6.53 6.88 -8.02
N LYS A 305 7.34 7.16 -9.05
CA LYS A 305 7.61 6.22 -10.14
C LYS A 305 9.03 6.40 -10.69
N ILE A 306 9.66 5.30 -11.07
CA ILE A 306 10.87 5.35 -11.91
C ILE A 306 10.42 5.63 -13.35
N LEU A 307 10.93 6.70 -13.94
CA LEU A 307 10.50 7.21 -15.24
C LEU A 307 10.74 6.17 -16.34
N SER A 308 9.69 5.86 -17.09
CA SER A 308 9.74 5.10 -18.33
C SER A 308 9.45 6.02 -19.51
N PHE A 309 10.45 6.31 -20.34
CA PHE A 309 10.29 7.20 -21.49
C PHE A 309 9.25 6.71 -22.51
N THR A 310 9.00 5.40 -22.58
CA THR A 310 8.03 4.83 -23.51
C THR A 310 6.59 4.91 -22.98
N GLU A 311 6.40 4.81 -21.66
CA GLU A 311 5.07 4.73 -21.04
C GLU A 311 4.61 6.07 -20.46
N ASP A 312 5.53 6.84 -19.87
CA ASP A 312 5.19 7.99 -19.01
C ASP A 312 5.18 9.32 -19.73
N PHE A 313 5.70 9.40 -20.96
CA PHE A 313 5.84 10.66 -21.69
C PHE A 313 4.51 11.43 -21.81
N LYS A 314 3.39 10.71 -21.98
CA LYS A 314 2.04 11.30 -22.06
C LYS A 314 1.53 11.88 -20.73
N HIS A 315 2.12 11.48 -19.62
CA HIS A 315 1.72 11.88 -18.27
C HIS A 315 2.59 13.03 -17.72
N LEU A 316 3.79 13.23 -18.27
CA LEU A 316 4.69 14.32 -17.89
C LEU A 316 4.10 15.73 -18.13
N SER A 317 3.12 15.85 -19.03
CA SER A 317 2.46 17.12 -19.36
C SER A 317 1.58 17.67 -18.23
N ALA A 318 1.21 16.85 -17.25
CA ALA A 318 0.39 17.24 -16.10
C ALA A 318 1.20 17.92 -14.98
N GLY A 319 2.50 18.13 -15.18
CA GLY A 319 3.42 18.59 -14.15
C GLY A 319 3.88 17.46 -13.22
N GLY A 320 4.87 17.75 -12.39
CA GLY A 320 5.49 16.76 -11.52
C GLY A 320 6.88 17.20 -11.06
N VAL A 321 7.52 16.33 -10.29
CA VAL A 321 8.88 16.55 -9.79
C VAL A 321 9.77 15.48 -10.41
N ILE A 322 10.84 15.89 -11.07
CA ILE A 322 11.90 14.99 -11.52
C ILE A 322 12.98 14.96 -10.45
N VAL A 323 13.44 13.75 -10.11
CA VAL A 323 14.63 13.51 -9.31
C VAL A 323 15.70 12.88 -10.19
N SER A 324 16.89 13.49 -10.25
CA SER A 324 18.07 12.93 -10.91
C SER A 324 19.10 12.45 -9.91
N LEU A 325 19.66 11.26 -10.09
CA LEU A 325 20.70 10.71 -9.21
C LEU A 325 22.10 11.17 -9.60
N GLY A 326 22.31 11.45 -10.89
CA GLY A 326 23.59 11.85 -11.45
C GLY A 326 23.46 12.80 -12.64
N GLU A 327 24.56 12.96 -13.35
CA GLU A 327 24.70 13.93 -14.44
C GLU A 327 23.84 13.56 -15.66
N HIS A 328 23.66 12.26 -15.95
CA HIS A 328 22.84 11.84 -17.08
C HIS A 328 21.35 12.15 -16.83
N GLY A 329 20.85 11.82 -15.63
CA GLY A 329 19.50 12.20 -15.23
C GLY A 329 19.27 13.70 -15.23
N ARG A 330 20.28 14.50 -14.83
CA ARG A 330 20.22 15.97 -14.90
C ARG A 330 20.05 16.47 -16.34
N GLN A 331 20.86 15.96 -17.26
CA GLN A 331 20.77 16.34 -18.69
C GLN A 331 19.41 15.99 -19.30
N ILE A 332 18.85 14.84 -18.93
CA ILE A 332 17.49 14.45 -19.34
C ILE A 332 16.45 15.42 -18.76
N ALA A 333 16.54 15.75 -17.47
CA ALA A 333 15.61 16.67 -16.82
C ALA A 333 15.61 18.05 -17.49
N GLU A 334 16.80 18.58 -17.78
CA GLU A 334 16.99 19.83 -18.53
C GLU A 334 16.39 19.73 -19.94
N TYR A 335 16.63 18.63 -20.66
CA TYR A 335 16.05 18.41 -21.97
C TYR A 335 14.51 18.39 -21.95
N LEU A 336 13.90 17.70 -20.99
CA LEU A 336 12.44 17.69 -20.84
C LEU A 336 11.90 19.10 -20.53
N ARG A 337 12.59 19.89 -19.69
CA ARG A 337 12.21 21.28 -19.45
C ARG A 337 12.32 22.15 -20.72
N LEU A 338 13.36 21.95 -21.53
CA LEU A 338 13.52 22.65 -22.82
C LEU A 338 12.42 22.28 -23.84
N LEU A 339 11.90 21.05 -23.79
CA LEU A 339 10.73 20.64 -24.58
C LEU A 339 9.40 21.24 -24.08
N GLY A 340 9.43 22.02 -23.00
CA GLY A 340 8.26 22.72 -22.46
C GLY A 340 7.44 21.91 -21.44
N PHE A 341 7.97 20.80 -20.92
CA PHE A 341 7.30 20.06 -19.84
C PHE A 341 7.35 20.87 -18.53
N PRO A 342 6.21 21.07 -17.84
CA PRO A 342 6.13 21.89 -16.62
C PRO A 342 6.60 21.11 -15.38
N LEU A 343 7.87 20.70 -15.37
CA LEU A 343 8.46 19.83 -14.35
C LEU A 343 9.39 20.62 -13.42
N GLU A 344 9.20 20.45 -12.11
CA GLU A 344 10.20 20.79 -11.11
C GLU A 344 11.34 19.78 -11.20
N HIS A 345 12.58 20.22 -11.01
CA HIS A 345 13.74 19.31 -11.02
C HIS A 345 14.51 19.49 -9.72
N LEU A 346 14.75 18.36 -9.05
CA LEU A 346 15.60 18.22 -7.87
C LEU A 346 16.72 17.23 -8.19
N ASN A 347 17.96 17.56 -7.87
CA ASN A 347 19.02 16.57 -7.86
C ASN A 347 19.10 15.87 -6.49
N ALA A 348 19.76 14.71 -6.44
CA ALA A 348 19.87 13.92 -5.20
C ALA A 348 20.50 14.71 -4.04
N ARG A 349 21.49 15.59 -4.30
CA ARG A 349 22.15 16.38 -3.25
C ARG A 349 21.20 17.42 -2.65
N GLU A 350 20.44 18.11 -3.50
CA GLU A 350 19.40 19.05 -3.06
C GLU A 350 18.37 18.35 -2.19
N LEU A 351 17.90 17.18 -2.64
CA LEU A 351 16.92 16.38 -1.91
C LEU A 351 17.43 15.95 -0.52
N VAL A 352 18.66 15.47 -0.42
CA VAL A 352 19.28 15.11 0.87
C VAL A 352 19.42 16.35 1.77
N SER A 353 19.83 17.47 1.19
CA SER A 353 20.05 18.73 1.92
C SER A 353 18.75 19.32 2.48
N LEU A 354 17.61 19.16 1.80
CA LEU A 354 16.28 19.58 2.30
C LEU A 354 15.94 18.97 3.67
N TYR A 355 16.55 17.83 3.98
CA TYR A 355 16.28 17.06 5.18
C TYR A 355 17.45 16.99 6.15
N GLY A 356 18.44 17.88 5.96
CA GLY A 356 19.59 18.01 6.86
C GLY A 356 20.56 16.83 6.83
N GLY A 357 20.54 16.02 5.76
CA GLY A 357 21.56 15.00 5.55
C GLY A 357 22.88 15.64 5.10
N ASP A 358 24.00 15.16 5.64
CA ASP A 358 25.32 15.57 5.17
C ASP A 358 25.56 15.03 3.76
N SER A 359 25.84 15.93 2.82
CA SER A 359 26.12 15.62 1.42
C SER A 359 27.52 15.04 1.18
N ALA A 360 28.19 14.56 2.23
CA ALA A 360 29.57 14.04 2.22
C ALA A 360 29.78 12.74 1.42
N TYR A 361 28.79 12.32 0.62
CA TYR A 361 28.92 11.26 -0.36
C TYR A 361 29.52 11.85 -1.65
N GLU A 362 30.84 12.06 -1.66
CA GLU A 362 31.66 12.24 -2.88
C GLU A 362 32.51 11.00 -3.16
#